data_AF-A0A3R7GAQ3-F1
#
_entry.id   AF-A0A3R7GAQ3-F1
#
_cell.length_a   1.000
_cell.length_b   1.000
_cell.length_c   1.000
_cell.angle_alpha   90.00
_cell.angle_beta   90.00
_cell.angle_gamma   90.00
#
_symmetry.space_group_name_H-M   'P 1'
#
loop_
_entity.id
_entity.type
_entity.pdbx_description
1 polymer ?
#
loop_
_entity_poly.entity_id
_entity_poly.type
_entity_poly.pdbx_seq_one_letter_code
_entity_poly.pdbx_strand_id
1 'polypeptide(L)'
;MHVTLVFILAGFVTIWLLCVGLVWHLRVNRAGALKGDATAARKVILPMFEPVLIVLSVVNGIYVVFLVVTLATGFYDTSVPPLVLETFYSGNQFMFVFVLVLMFQKSLSLPAIRRSVVISLVLSSYNVLYVYLTVTFGDRKSFLRQLEAVRSPLMAPFVYAFVWPPSRATKRTIRELCAVTLTYFMLTVVLMILIVNPKTAHAAQSIVYVMLTWVALCPLVIWRVFKADTEYWRGMGQQACVLQHLFQRQNRLRERISSKGLH
;
A
#
# COMPACT_ATOMS: atom_id res chain seq x y z
N MET A 1 11.38 -22.64 -12.81
CA MET A 1 11.60 -21.18 -12.67
C MET A 1 10.68 -20.38 -13.57
N HIS A 2 10.58 -20.73 -14.85
CA HIS A 2 9.66 -20.07 -15.79
C HIS A 2 8.20 -20.02 -15.29
N VAL A 3 7.65 -21.14 -14.82
CA VAL A 3 6.30 -21.19 -14.22
C VAL A 3 6.14 -20.24 -13.04
N THR A 4 7.14 -20.14 -12.15
CA THR A 4 7.11 -19.23 -11.00
C THR A 4 7.12 -17.77 -11.43
N LEU A 5 7.91 -17.41 -12.44
CA LEU A 5 7.93 -16.05 -13.00
C LEU A 5 6.59 -15.67 -13.65
N VAL A 6 5.95 -16.60 -14.36
CA VAL A 6 4.59 -16.41 -14.91
C VAL A 6 3.57 -16.17 -13.79
N PHE A 7 3.64 -16.94 -12.69
CA PHE A 7 2.79 -16.72 -11.53
C PHE A 7 3.04 -15.37 -10.84
N ILE A 8 4.31 -14.95 -10.73
CA ILE A 8 4.67 -13.63 -10.19
C ILE A 8 4.09 -12.53 -11.09
N LEU A 9 4.25 -12.66 -12.42
CA LEU A 9 3.65 -11.74 -13.39
C LEU A 9 2.13 -11.67 -13.23
N ALA A 10 1.45 -12.81 -13.14
CA ALA A 10 0.01 -12.86 -12.92
C ALA A 10 -0.40 -12.13 -11.62
N GLY A 11 0.37 -12.30 -10.54
CA GLY A 11 0.18 -11.56 -9.29
C GLY A 11 0.28 -10.04 -9.48
N PHE A 12 1.35 -9.54 -10.12
CA PHE A 12 1.51 -8.10 -10.36
C PHE A 12 0.46 -7.54 -11.34
N VAL A 13 0.09 -8.30 -12.37
CA VAL A 13 -0.95 -7.90 -13.34
C VAL A 13 -2.31 -7.81 -12.66
N THR A 14 -2.68 -8.78 -11.82
CA THR A 14 -3.95 -8.75 -11.07
C THR A 14 -4.01 -7.54 -10.13
N ILE A 15 -2.93 -7.24 -9.40
CA ILE A 15 -2.83 -6.05 -8.57
C ILE A 15 -2.99 -4.78 -9.41
N TRP A 16 -2.26 -4.70 -10.52
CA TRP A 16 -2.31 -3.55 -11.42
C TRP A 16 -3.71 -3.31 -11.99
N LEU A 17 -4.36 -4.37 -12.50
CA LEU A 17 -5.72 -4.31 -13.02
C LEU A 17 -6.72 -3.90 -11.94
N LEU A 18 -6.59 -4.41 -10.71
CA LEU A 18 -7.43 -4.00 -9.58
C LEU A 18 -7.21 -2.51 -9.25
N CYS A 19 -5.97 -2.03 -9.20
CA CYS A 19 -5.69 -0.61 -8.96
C CYS A 19 -6.28 0.28 -10.07
N VAL A 20 -6.09 -0.06 -11.34
CA VAL A 20 -6.67 0.69 -12.48
C VAL A 20 -8.19 0.63 -12.46
N GLY A 21 -8.77 -0.53 -12.20
CA GLY A 21 -10.22 -0.72 -12.07
C GLY A 21 -10.82 0.11 -10.93
N LEU A 22 -10.14 0.21 -9.79
CA LEU A 22 -10.54 1.08 -8.69
C LEU A 22 -10.46 2.57 -9.06
N VAL A 23 -9.42 3.00 -9.77
CA VAL A 23 -9.32 4.39 -10.29
C VAL A 23 -10.47 4.68 -11.25
N TRP A 24 -10.74 3.77 -12.18
CA TRP A 24 -11.86 3.89 -13.12
C TRP A 24 -13.20 4.01 -12.37
N HIS A 25 -13.44 3.11 -11.41
CA HIS A 25 -14.64 3.12 -10.58
C HIS A 25 -14.81 4.45 -9.81
N LEU A 26 -13.72 5.03 -9.29
CA LEU A 26 -13.76 6.36 -8.65
C LEU A 26 -14.17 7.46 -9.64
N ARG A 27 -13.59 7.46 -10.85
CA ARG A 27 -13.88 8.47 -11.87
C ARG A 27 -15.32 8.40 -12.36
N VAL A 28 -15.83 7.20 -12.61
CA VAL A 28 -17.22 7.00 -13.05
C VAL A 28 -18.20 7.48 -11.97
N ASN A 29 -18.00 7.09 -10.71
CA ASN A 29 -18.88 7.52 -9.62
C ASN A 29 -18.81 9.04 -9.40
N ARG A 30 -17.65 9.66 -9.60
CA ARG A 30 -17.49 11.12 -9.52
C ARG A 30 -18.23 11.83 -10.65
N ALA A 31 -18.12 11.33 -11.88
CA ALA A 31 -18.84 11.87 -13.03
C ALA A 31 -20.37 11.73 -12.84
N GLY A 32 -20.84 10.61 -12.27
CA GLY A 32 -22.24 10.41 -11.91
C GLY A 32 -22.73 11.38 -10.82
N ALA A 33 -21.93 11.59 -9.77
CA ALA A 33 -22.25 12.55 -8.72
C ALA A 33 -22.33 14.00 -9.23
N LEU A 34 -21.44 14.39 -10.15
CA LEU A 34 -21.48 15.71 -10.80
C LEU A 34 -22.72 15.91 -11.68
N LYS A 35 -23.30 14.82 -12.20
CA LYS A 35 -24.55 14.83 -12.96
C LYS A 35 -25.82 14.83 -12.08
N GLY A 36 -25.66 14.88 -10.75
CA GLY A 36 -26.78 14.97 -9.80
C GLY A 36 -27.31 13.62 -9.30
N ASP A 37 -26.64 12.50 -9.57
CA ASP A 37 -27.04 11.20 -9.03
C ASP A 37 -26.73 11.11 -7.53
N ALA A 38 -27.78 11.12 -6.71
CA ALA A 38 -27.69 11.02 -5.26
C ALA A 38 -27.09 9.68 -4.77
N THR A 39 -27.27 8.60 -5.54
CA THR A 39 -26.71 7.28 -5.20
C THR A 39 -25.21 7.23 -5.48
N ALA A 40 -24.76 7.84 -6.58
CA ALA A 40 -23.35 8.01 -6.90
C ALA A 40 -22.67 8.93 -5.86
N ALA A 41 -23.30 10.05 -5.51
CA ALA A 41 -22.78 11.01 -4.52
C ALA A 41 -22.46 10.36 -3.16
N ARG A 42 -23.31 9.45 -2.67
CA ARG A 42 -23.06 8.72 -1.40
C ARG A 42 -21.83 7.81 -1.48
N LYS A 43 -21.54 7.25 -2.66
CA LYS A 43 -20.43 6.31 -2.91
C LYS A 43 -19.09 6.98 -3.30
N VAL A 44 -19.05 8.31 -3.48
CA VAL A 44 -17.82 9.03 -3.84
C VAL A 44 -16.80 9.02 -2.70
N ILE A 45 -15.80 8.14 -2.79
CA ILE A 45 -14.60 8.19 -1.96
C ILE A 45 -13.82 9.50 -2.26
N LEU A 46 -13.06 10.00 -1.28
CA LEU A 46 -12.38 11.30 -1.41
C LEU A 46 -11.49 11.34 -2.67
N PRO A 47 -11.50 12.45 -3.43
CA PRO A 47 -10.71 12.58 -4.66
C PRO A 47 -9.20 12.44 -4.39
N MET A 48 -8.77 12.67 -3.15
CA MET A 48 -7.38 12.56 -2.72
C MET A 48 -6.83 11.12 -2.67
N PHE A 49 -7.67 10.09 -2.78
CA PHE A 49 -7.21 8.70 -2.92
C PHE A 49 -6.89 8.30 -4.35
N GLU A 50 -7.33 9.07 -5.35
CA GLU A 50 -6.95 8.87 -6.75
C GLU A 50 -5.43 8.91 -6.96
N PRO A 51 -4.67 9.95 -6.51
CA PRO A 51 -3.21 9.96 -6.65
C PRO A 51 -2.53 8.81 -5.91
N VAL A 52 -3.10 8.33 -4.81
CA VAL A 52 -2.58 7.18 -4.04
C VAL A 52 -2.66 5.90 -4.87
N LEU A 53 -3.82 5.64 -5.50
CA LEU A 53 -4.01 4.48 -6.37
C LEU A 53 -3.20 4.59 -7.67
N ILE A 54 -3.01 5.80 -8.20
CA ILE A 54 -2.14 6.02 -9.36
C ILE A 54 -0.68 5.68 -9.01
N VAL A 55 -0.16 6.13 -7.87
CA VAL A 55 1.20 5.77 -7.43
C VAL A 55 1.37 4.25 -7.31
N LEU A 56 0.41 3.57 -6.68
CA LEU A 56 0.41 2.11 -6.58
C LEU A 56 0.37 1.44 -7.95
N SER A 57 -0.45 1.95 -8.88
CA SER A 57 -0.54 1.42 -10.24
C SER A 57 0.75 1.63 -11.03
N VAL A 58 1.38 2.81 -10.93
CA VAL A 58 2.64 3.11 -11.63
C VAL A 58 3.76 2.20 -11.12
N VAL A 59 3.92 2.05 -9.80
CA VAL A 59 4.95 1.18 -9.22
C VAL A 59 4.76 -0.27 -9.66
N ASN A 60 3.54 -0.81 -9.55
CA ASN A 60 3.25 -2.17 -10.01
C ASN A 60 3.42 -2.32 -11.53
N GLY A 61 3.04 -1.31 -12.32
CA GLY A 61 3.18 -1.30 -13.77
C GLY A 61 4.64 -1.41 -14.22
N ILE A 62 5.57 -0.76 -13.51
CA ILE A 62 7.01 -0.89 -13.77
C ILE A 62 7.46 -2.35 -13.59
N TYR A 63 7.03 -3.02 -12.52
CA TYR A 63 7.33 -4.44 -12.30
C TYR A 63 6.70 -5.35 -13.36
N VAL A 64 5.47 -5.06 -13.81
CA VAL A 64 4.81 -5.80 -14.89
C VAL A 64 5.61 -5.68 -16.19
N VAL A 65 6.00 -4.47 -16.60
CA VAL A 65 6.79 -4.25 -17.82
C VAL A 65 8.13 -4.99 -17.73
N PHE A 66 8.82 -4.88 -16.60
CA PHE A 66 10.08 -5.60 -16.36
C PHE A 66 9.92 -7.12 -16.49
N LEU A 67 8.88 -7.70 -15.88
CA LEU A 67 8.60 -9.14 -15.95
C LEU A 67 8.22 -9.60 -17.35
N VAL A 68 7.43 -8.81 -18.09
CA VAL A 68 7.06 -9.11 -19.49
C VAL A 68 8.30 -9.13 -20.38
N VAL A 69 9.16 -8.12 -20.29
CA VAL A 69 10.42 -8.06 -21.06
C VAL A 69 11.33 -9.23 -20.71
N THR A 70 11.45 -9.54 -19.42
CA THR A 70 12.26 -10.67 -18.93
C THR A 70 11.76 -12.01 -19.49
N LEU A 71 10.44 -12.24 -19.46
CA LEU A 71 9.83 -13.46 -19.97
C LEU A 71 9.93 -13.58 -21.50
N ALA A 72 9.79 -12.45 -22.22
CA ALA A 72 9.90 -12.42 -23.67
C ALA A 72 11.33 -12.68 -24.17
N THR A 73 12.34 -12.28 -23.39
CA THR A 73 13.77 -12.42 -23.74
C THR A 73 14.41 -13.70 -23.18
N GLY A 74 13.73 -14.44 -22.30
CA GLY A 74 14.29 -15.62 -21.63
C GLY A 74 15.46 -15.32 -20.68
N PHE A 75 15.64 -14.05 -20.29
CA PHE A 75 16.86 -13.57 -19.63
C PHE A 75 17.15 -14.27 -18.27
N TYR A 76 16.12 -14.77 -17.58
CA TYR A 76 16.25 -15.47 -16.29
C TYR A 76 15.72 -16.91 -16.31
N ASP A 77 15.81 -17.62 -17.44
CA ASP A 77 15.31 -19.01 -17.52
C ASP A 77 16.12 -20.00 -16.67
N THR A 78 17.41 -19.73 -16.46
CA THR A 78 18.31 -20.59 -15.65
C THR A 78 18.25 -20.27 -14.16
N SER A 79 18.38 -19.00 -13.77
CA SER A 79 18.29 -18.58 -12.36
C SER A 79 18.05 -17.08 -12.23
N VAL A 80 17.19 -16.68 -11.29
CA VAL A 80 16.97 -15.26 -10.96
C VAL A 80 17.95 -14.83 -9.86
N PRO A 81 18.68 -13.71 -10.02
CA PRO A 81 19.56 -13.19 -8.99
C PRO A 81 18.80 -12.87 -7.68
N PRO A 82 19.40 -13.11 -6.49
CA PRO A 82 18.77 -12.78 -5.20
C PRO A 82 18.36 -11.31 -5.09
N LEU A 83 19.15 -10.41 -5.68
CA LEU A 83 18.85 -8.98 -5.72
C LEU A 83 17.50 -8.68 -6.40
N VAL A 84 17.23 -9.34 -7.54
CA VAL A 84 15.99 -9.15 -8.30
C VAL A 84 14.78 -9.67 -7.50
N LEU A 85 14.92 -10.83 -6.85
CA LEU A 85 13.89 -11.38 -5.96
C LEU A 85 13.60 -10.45 -4.78
N GLU A 86 14.63 -9.87 -4.16
CA GLU A 86 14.45 -8.88 -3.09
C GLU A 86 13.72 -7.63 -3.58
N THR A 87 13.96 -7.23 -4.84
CA THR A 87 13.31 -6.05 -5.43
C THR A 87 11.80 -6.28 -5.61
N PHE A 88 11.37 -7.49 -5.99
CA PHE A 88 9.94 -7.84 -6.04
C PHE A 88 9.31 -7.89 -4.64
N TYR A 89 10.03 -8.45 -3.67
CA TYR A 89 9.59 -8.46 -2.27
C TYR A 89 9.40 -7.04 -1.74
N SER A 90 10.37 -6.16 -1.97
CA SER A 90 10.32 -4.74 -1.64
C SER A 90 9.13 -4.03 -2.29
N GLY A 91 8.83 -4.31 -3.56
CA GLY A 91 7.67 -3.76 -4.26
C GLY A 91 6.33 -4.14 -3.60
N ASN A 92 6.17 -5.40 -3.21
CA ASN A 92 4.99 -5.85 -2.48
C ASN A 92 4.89 -5.20 -1.08
N GLN A 93 6.02 -5.11 -0.37
CA GLN A 93 6.08 -4.45 0.94
C GLN A 93 5.71 -2.96 0.84
N PHE A 94 6.20 -2.26 -0.19
CA PHE A 94 5.92 -0.85 -0.41
C PHE A 94 4.42 -0.57 -0.40
N MET A 95 3.60 -1.42 -1.02
CA MET A 95 2.15 -1.23 -1.06
C MET A 95 1.53 -1.17 0.35
N PHE A 96 1.88 -2.11 1.22
CA PHE A 96 1.35 -2.17 2.58
C PHE A 96 1.87 -1.03 3.44
N VAL A 97 3.19 -0.79 3.38
CA VAL A 97 3.86 0.26 4.16
C VAL A 97 3.34 1.64 3.74
N PHE A 98 3.10 1.85 2.45
CA PHE A 98 2.54 3.11 1.95
C PHE A 98 1.16 3.41 2.50
N VAL A 99 0.27 2.43 2.48
CA VAL A 99 -1.08 2.60 3.05
C VAL A 99 -1.01 2.84 4.55
N LEU A 100 -0.18 2.10 5.28
CA LEU A 100 -0.02 2.28 6.72
C LEU A 100 0.52 3.68 7.07
N VAL A 101 1.61 4.11 6.42
CA VAL A 101 2.22 5.43 6.64
C VAL A 101 1.24 6.54 6.30
N LEU A 102 0.43 6.38 5.25
CA LEU A 102 -0.63 7.32 4.91
C LEU A 102 -1.68 7.42 6.03
N MET A 103 -2.07 6.30 6.66
CA MET A 103 -3.02 6.31 7.77
C MET A 103 -2.47 7.02 9.02
N PHE A 104 -1.15 7.09 9.19
CA PHE A 104 -0.51 7.87 10.25
C PHE A 104 -0.37 9.37 9.94
N GLN A 105 -0.57 9.80 8.68
CA GLN A 105 -0.56 11.22 8.35
C GLN A 105 -1.80 11.93 8.91
N LYS A 106 -1.57 13.07 9.58
CA LYS A 106 -2.65 13.91 10.14
C LYS A 106 -3.54 14.57 9.10
N SER A 107 -3.10 14.67 7.84
CA SER A 107 -3.86 15.31 6.76
C SER A 107 -3.81 14.49 5.48
N LEU A 108 -4.87 14.61 4.67
CA LEU A 108 -4.94 14.01 3.34
C LEU A 108 -4.67 15.08 2.26
N SER A 109 -3.49 15.68 2.31
CA SER A 109 -3.03 16.70 1.35
C SER A 109 -2.01 16.10 0.36
N LEU A 110 -1.85 16.70 -0.83
CA LEU A 110 -0.82 16.26 -1.79
C LEU A 110 0.60 16.22 -1.19
N PRO A 111 1.03 17.22 -0.39
CA PRO A 111 2.33 17.17 0.29
C PRO A 111 2.46 15.99 1.28
N ALA A 112 1.38 15.67 2.01
CA ALA A 112 1.37 14.53 2.93
C ALA A 112 1.48 13.19 2.19
N ILE A 113 0.82 13.07 1.04
CA ILE A 113 0.96 11.90 0.16
C ILE A 113 2.41 11.80 -0.33
N ARG A 114 3.02 12.88 -0.82
CA ARG A 114 4.43 12.89 -1.27
C ARG A 114 5.37 12.43 -0.15
N ARG A 115 5.19 12.94 1.07
CA ARG A 115 5.99 12.51 2.24
C ARG A 115 5.80 11.03 2.54
N SER A 116 4.57 10.54 2.48
CA SER A 116 4.26 9.12 2.71
C SER A 116 4.93 8.24 1.67
N VAL A 117 4.90 8.61 0.39
CA VAL A 117 5.61 7.89 -0.67
C VAL A 117 7.11 7.80 -0.38
N VAL A 118 7.74 8.92 -0.01
CA VAL A 118 9.19 8.94 0.29
C VAL A 118 9.52 8.06 1.49
N ILE A 119 8.78 8.19 2.60
CA ILE A 119 9.02 7.39 3.81
C ILE A 119 8.85 5.90 3.50
N SER A 120 7.79 5.54 2.79
CA SER A 120 7.50 4.14 2.46
C SER A 120 8.48 3.56 1.45
N LEU A 121 8.98 4.35 0.49
CA LEU A 121 10.06 3.93 -0.39
C LEU A 121 11.30 3.59 0.44
N VAL A 122 11.76 4.50 1.31
CA VAL A 122 12.93 4.27 2.17
C VAL A 122 12.75 3.02 3.05
N LEU A 123 11.59 2.87 3.69
CA LEU A 123 11.30 1.71 4.54
C LEU A 123 11.20 0.41 3.75
N SER A 124 10.70 0.42 2.52
CA SER A 124 10.59 -0.81 1.72
C SER A 124 11.90 -1.17 1.02
N SER A 125 12.74 -0.19 0.67
CA SER A 125 13.93 -0.40 -0.16
C SER A 125 15.21 -0.67 0.62
N TYR A 126 15.25 -0.44 1.94
CA TYR A 126 16.49 -0.64 2.70
C TYR A 126 16.98 -2.11 2.68
N ASN A 127 16.06 -3.08 2.56
CA ASN A 127 16.41 -4.49 2.43
C ASN A 127 17.19 -4.78 1.14
N VAL A 128 16.85 -4.07 0.04
CA VAL A 128 17.54 -4.23 -1.26
C VAL A 128 18.98 -3.77 -1.15
N LEU A 129 19.24 -2.66 -0.45
CA LEU A 129 20.59 -2.17 -0.21
C LEU A 129 21.42 -3.19 0.60
N TYR A 130 20.81 -3.80 1.61
CA TYR A 130 21.46 -4.85 2.38
C TYR A 130 21.81 -6.08 1.53
N VAL A 131 20.89 -6.55 0.68
CA VAL A 131 21.15 -7.66 -0.25
C VAL A 131 22.26 -7.31 -1.24
N TYR A 132 22.29 -6.08 -1.75
CA TYR A 132 23.36 -5.63 -2.64
C TYR A 132 24.74 -5.70 -1.97
N LEU A 133 24.87 -5.18 -0.74
CA LEU A 133 26.13 -5.19 0.00
C LEU A 133 26.59 -6.61 0.34
N THR A 134 25.67 -7.48 0.76
CA THR A 134 26.00 -8.86 1.13
C THR A 134 26.32 -9.74 -0.07
N VAL A 135 25.69 -9.54 -1.22
CA VAL A 135 26.06 -10.23 -2.46
C VAL A 135 27.45 -9.81 -2.94
N THR A 136 27.84 -8.55 -2.71
CA THR A 136 29.12 -8.01 -3.19
C THR A 136 30.29 -8.32 -2.24
N PHE A 137 30.06 -8.30 -0.92
CA PHE A 137 31.13 -8.35 0.09
C PHE A 137 30.93 -9.41 1.19
N GLY A 138 29.78 -10.09 1.24
CA GLY A 138 29.38 -10.92 2.38
C GLY A 138 29.64 -12.42 2.22
N ASP A 139 29.63 -13.13 3.36
CA ASP A 139 29.69 -14.59 3.40
C ASP A 139 28.30 -15.21 3.11
N ARG A 140 28.28 -16.24 2.28
CA ARG A 140 27.06 -16.86 1.75
C ARG A 140 26.37 -17.79 2.75
N LYS A 141 27.11 -18.29 3.75
CA LYS A 141 26.62 -19.32 4.69
C LYS A 141 25.52 -18.81 5.64
N SER A 142 25.56 -17.54 6.02
CA SER A 142 24.60 -16.92 6.95
C SER A 142 23.60 -15.97 6.29
N PHE A 143 23.72 -15.74 4.98
CA PHE A 143 22.96 -14.75 4.21
C PHE A 143 21.45 -14.82 4.47
N LEU A 144 20.81 -15.99 4.34
CA LEU A 144 19.36 -16.14 4.49
C LEU A 144 18.86 -15.79 5.91
N ARG A 145 19.63 -16.16 6.94
CA ARG A 145 19.26 -15.89 8.34
C ARG A 145 19.42 -14.42 8.68
N GLN A 146 20.48 -13.79 8.18
CA GLN A 146 20.71 -12.37 8.39
C GLN A 146 19.70 -11.52 7.61
N LEU A 147 19.35 -11.92 6.38
CA LEU A 147 18.31 -11.25 5.59
C LEU A 147 16.96 -11.20 6.31
N GLU A 148 16.56 -12.32 6.93
CA GLU A 148 15.30 -12.34 7.69
C GLU A 148 15.36 -11.46 8.94
N ALA A 149 16.51 -11.41 9.62
CA ALA A 149 16.73 -10.49 10.72
C ALA A 149 16.64 -9.02 10.29
N VAL A 150 17.11 -8.69 9.08
CA VAL A 150 17.05 -7.34 8.51
C VAL A 150 15.64 -6.97 8.05
N ARG A 151 14.81 -7.93 7.64
CA ARG A 151 13.40 -7.71 7.27
C ARG A 151 12.48 -7.54 8.49
N SER A 152 12.79 -8.22 9.60
CA SER A 152 11.96 -8.25 10.81
C SER A 152 11.55 -6.88 11.39
N PRO A 153 12.41 -5.83 11.39
CA PRO A 153 12.04 -4.49 11.85
C PRO A 153 10.80 -3.90 11.17
N LEU A 154 10.52 -4.27 9.91
CA LEU A 154 9.33 -3.80 9.19
C LEU A 154 8.02 -4.30 9.78
N MET A 155 8.05 -5.36 10.59
CA MET A 155 6.85 -5.85 11.29
C MET A 155 6.43 -4.91 12.43
N ALA A 156 7.38 -4.23 13.07
CA ALA A 156 7.14 -3.39 14.23
C ALA A 156 6.06 -2.30 14.04
N PRO A 157 6.06 -1.48 12.96
CA PRO A 157 5.01 -0.49 12.75
C PRO A 157 3.61 -1.10 12.58
N PHE A 158 3.51 -2.31 12.02
CA PHE A 158 2.23 -3.01 11.87
C PHE A 158 1.75 -3.60 13.20
N VAL A 159 2.65 -4.15 14.01
CA VAL A 159 2.31 -4.60 15.38
C VAL A 159 1.84 -3.41 16.22
N TYR A 160 2.56 -2.30 16.16
CA TYR A 160 2.18 -1.07 16.84
C TYR A 160 0.77 -0.60 16.42
N ALA A 161 0.51 -0.50 15.11
CA ALA A 161 -0.80 -0.09 14.60
C ALA A 161 -1.92 -1.11 14.90
N PHE A 162 -1.60 -2.38 15.10
CA PHE A 162 -2.57 -3.40 15.49
C PHE A 162 -3.06 -3.20 16.92
N VAL A 163 -2.14 -2.95 17.86
CA VAL A 163 -2.44 -2.72 19.28
C VAL A 163 -3.07 -1.34 19.45
N TRP A 164 -2.43 -0.31 18.91
CA TRP A 164 -2.85 1.10 19.01
C TRP A 164 -3.16 1.66 17.62
N PRO A 165 -4.34 1.36 17.06
CA PRO A 165 -4.72 1.84 15.74
C PRO A 165 -4.80 3.37 15.73
N PRO A 166 -4.32 4.04 14.66
CA PRO A 166 -4.51 5.47 14.50
C PRO A 166 -6.00 5.83 14.54
N SER A 167 -6.29 7.05 14.97
CA SER A 167 -7.66 7.57 15.06
C SER A 167 -8.34 7.73 13.70
N ARG A 168 -7.55 7.65 12.62
CA ARG A 168 -7.96 7.80 11.23
C ARG A 168 -8.49 6.46 10.70
N ALA A 169 -9.71 6.44 10.17
CA ALA A 169 -10.47 5.23 9.79
C ALA A 169 -10.90 4.33 10.98
N THR A 170 -11.74 3.34 10.70
CA THR A 170 -12.28 2.45 11.72
C THR A 170 -11.20 1.51 12.28
N LYS A 171 -11.16 1.36 13.61
CA LYS A 171 -10.18 0.47 14.30
C LYS A 171 -10.17 -0.95 13.72
N ARG A 172 -11.34 -1.47 13.34
CA ARG A 172 -11.50 -2.79 12.71
C ARG A 172 -10.77 -2.88 11.37
N THR A 173 -10.95 -1.91 10.46
CA THR A 173 -10.33 -1.97 9.13
C THR A 173 -8.82 -1.84 9.18
N ILE A 174 -8.29 -1.06 10.14
CA ILE A 174 -6.84 -0.96 10.34
C ILE A 174 -6.28 -2.28 10.88
N ARG A 175 -6.95 -2.90 11.86
CA ARG A 175 -6.56 -4.21 12.36
C ARG A 175 -6.62 -5.29 11.29
N GLU A 176 -7.62 -5.24 10.39
CA GLU A 176 -7.70 -6.13 9.22
C GLU A 176 -6.50 -5.93 8.29
N LEU A 177 -6.12 -4.69 7.95
CA LEU A 177 -4.92 -4.39 7.16
C LEU A 177 -3.65 -4.92 7.83
N CYS A 178 -3.50 -4.67 9.14
CA CYS A 178 -2.35 -5.14 9.90
C CYS A 178 -2.32 -6.67 9.98
N ALA A 179 -3.45 -7.32 10.21
CA ALA A 179 -3.55 -8.79 10.22
C ALA A 179 -3.12 -9.38 8.88
N VAL A 180 -3.66 -8.87 7.76
CA VAL A 180 -3.31 -9.32 6.41
C VAL A 180 -1.81 -9.17 6.14
N THR A 181 -1.22 -8.05 6.56
CA THR A 181 0.21 -7.78 6.35
C THR A 181 1.10 -8.62 7.27
N LEU A 182 0.71 -8.80 8.54
CA LEU A 182 1.42 -9.67 9.48
C LEU A 182 1.37 -11.13 9.03
N THR A 183 0.24 -11.61 8.49
CA THR A 183 0.15 -12.94 7.87
C THR A 183 1.15 -13.08 6.72
N TYR A 184 1.28 -12.07 5.86
CA TYR A 184 2.27 -12.08 4.78
C TYR A 184 3.71 -12.15 5.30
N PHE A 185 4.04 -11.40 6.36
CA PHE A 185 5.35 -11.49 7.01
C PHE A 185 5.60 -12.87 7.61
N MET A 186 4.62 -13.44 8.33
CA MET A 186 4.75 -14.79 8.90
C MET A 186 4.92 -15.86 7.81
N LEU A 187 4.21 -15.75 6.68
CA LEU A 187 4.41 -16.63 5.53
C LEU A 187 5.82 -16.49 4.94
N THR A 188 6.39 -15.28 4.95
CA THR A 188 7.78 -15.03 4.52
C THR A 188 8.78 -15.72 5.45
N VAL A 189 8.59 -15.63 6.77
CA VAL A 189 9.42 -16.32 7.77
C VAL A 189 9.34 -17.84 7.56
N VAL A 190 8.13 -18.38 7.40
CA VAL A 190 7.90 -19.82 7.15
C VAL A 190 8.58 -20.24 5.86
N LEU A 191 8.46 -19.47 4.78
CA LEU A 191 9.14 -19.73 3.51
C LEU A 191 10.66 -19.83 3.71
N MET A 192 11.26 -18.90 4.45
CA MET A 192 12.70 -18.92 4.71
C MET A 192 13.12 -20.16 5.52
N ILE A 193 12.36 -20.56 6.53
CA ILE A 193 12.62 -21.79 7.29
C ILE A 193 12.56 -23.03 6.39
N LEU A 194 11.58 -23.08 5.48
CA LEU A 194 11.41 -24.21 4.56
C LEU A 194 12.52 -24.29 3.50
N ILE A 195 13.05 -23.15 3.06
CA ILE A 195 14.16 -23.07 2.09
C ILE A 195 15.48 -23.52 2.72
N VAL A 196 15.73 -23.18 3.99
CA VAL A 196 16.96 -23.57 4.70
C VAL A 196 17.03 -25.09 4.93
N ASN A 197 15.88 -25.76 5.05
CA ASN A 197 15.79 -27.19 5.30
C ASN A 197 15.61 -27.98 3.98
N PRO A 198 16.62 -28.76 3.53
CA PRO A 198 16.57 -29.43 2.23
C PRO A 198 15.44 -30.46 2.10
N LYS A 199 15.03 -31.08 3.22
CA LYS A 199 13.92 -32.06 3.25
C LYS A 199 12.55 -31.44 2.98
N THR A 200 12.39 -30.13 3.21
CA THR A 200 11.10 -29.42 3.10
C THR A 200 11.04 -28.47 1.91
N ALA A 201 12.05 -28.47 1.04
CA ALA A 201 12.15 -27.55 -0.09
C ALA A 201 10.97 -27.66 -1.08
N HIS A 202 10.38 -28.85 -1.23
CA HIS A 202 9.18 -29.04 -2.06
C HIS A 202 7.96 -28.27 -1.52
N ALA A 203 7.82 -28.14 -0.19
CA ALA A 203 6.74 -27.39 0.43
C ALA A 203 6.90 -25.87 0.28
N ALA A 204 8.14 -25.38 0.10
CA ALA A 204 8.41 -23.95 -0.10
C ALA A 204 7.73 -23.40 -1.36
N GLN A 205 7.65 -24.18 -2.44
CA GLN A 205 6.96 -23.78 -3.66
C GLN A 205 5.46 -23.53 -3.43
N SER A 206 4.80 -24.41 -2.67
CA SER A 206 3.39 -24.24 -2.30
C SER A 206 3.16 -22.96 -1.49
N ILE A 207 4.06 -22.65 -0.55
CA ILE A 207 3.99 -21.42 0.24
C ILE A 207 4.15 -20.17 -0.65
N VAL A 208 5.04 -20.20 -1.65
CA VAL A 208 5.16 -19.09 -2.62
C VAL A 208 3.84 -18.84 -3.35
N TYR A 209 3.14 -19.88 -3.80
CA TYR A 209 1.84 -19.71 -4.48
C TYR A 209 0.75 -19.17 -3.55
N VAL A 210 0.72 -19.62 -2.29
CA VAL A 210 -0.16 -19.06 -1.26
C VAL A 210 0.14 -17.57 -1.04
N MET A 211 1.41 -17.20 -0.89
CA MET A 211 1.83 -15.80 -0.72
C MET A 211 1.43 -14.93 -1.91
N LEU A 212 1.66 -15.39 -3.14
CA LEU A 212 1.30 -14.64 -4.35
C LEU A 212 -0.21 -14.41 -4.45
N THR A 213 -0.99 -15.44 -4.15
CA THR A 213 -2.45 -15.34 -4.12
C THR A 213 -2.92 -14.39 -3.02
N TRP A 214 -2.28 -14.44 -1.85
CA TRP A 214 -2.57 -13.56 -0.72
C TRP A 214 -2.33 -12.08 -1.07
N VAL A 215 -1.19 -11.78 -1.71
CA VAL A 215 -0.82 -10.42 -2.12
C VAL A 215 -1.73 -9.90 -3.24
N ALA A 216 -2.15 -10.77 -4.17
CA ALA A 216 -3.04 -10.39 -5.26
C ALA A 216 -4.39 -9.81 -4.77
N LEU A 217 -4.87 -10.25 -3.59
CA LEU A 217 -6.12 -9.77 -3.00
C LEU A 217 -5.97 -8.47 -2.20
N CYS A 218 -4.75 -7.99 -1.98
CA CYS A 218 -4.49 -6.83 -1.13
C CYS A 218 -5.12 -5.51 -1.58
N PRO A 219 -5.25 -5.18 -2.89
CA PRO A 219 -5.96 -3.98 -3.32
C PRO A 219 -7.40 -3.88 -2.78
N LEU A 220 -8.08 -5.02 -2.55
CA LEU A 220 -9.43 -5.05 -1.98
C LEU A 220 -9.43 -4.65 -0.50
N VAL A 221 -8.42 -5.07 0.26
CA VAL A 221 -8.26 -4.69 1.67
C VAL A 221 -7.93 -3.19 1.76
N ILE A 222 -7.01 -2.72 0.91
CA ILE A 222 -6.65 -1.30 0.79
C ILE A 222 -7.89 -0.46 0.46
N TRP A 223 -8.73 -0.92 -0.46
CA TRP A 223 -9.99 -0.25 -0.80
C TRP A 223 -10.93 -0.12 0.39
N ARG A 224 -11.07 -1.16 1.22
CA ARG A 224 -11.89 -1.10 2.45
C ARG A 224 -11.34 -0.06 3.44
N VAL A 225 -10.02 0.05 3.56
CA VAL A 225 -9.37 1.07 4.39
C VAL A 225 -9.67 2.48 3.85
N PHE A 226 -9.55 2.71 2.54
CA PHE A 226 -9.87 4.03 1.94
C PHE A 226 -11.34 4.41 2.09
N LYS A 227 -12.24 3.43 2.03
CA LYS A 227 -13.66 3.66 2.30
C LYS A 227 -13.89 4.09 3.76
N ALA A 228 -13.29 3.38 4.71
CA ALA A 228 -13.41 3.73 6.13
C ALA A 228 -12.76 5.09 6.46
N ASP A 229 -11.63 5.42 5.82
CA ASP A 229 -10.99 6.72 5.97
C ASP A 229 -11.85 7.85 5.36
N THR A 230 -12.50 7.62 4.22
CA THR A 230 -13.47 8.57 3.64
C THR A 230 -14.58 8.92 4.64
N GLU A 231 -15.14 7.92 5.32
CA GLU A 231 -16.21 8.13 6.31
C GLU A 231 -15.71 8.96 7.50
N TYR A 232 -14.49 8.69 7.97
CA TYR A 232 -13.86 9.49 9.02
C TYR A 232 -13.76 10.98 8.66
N TRP A 233 -13.23 11.30 7.47
CA TRP A 233 -13.08 12.68 7.01
C TRP A 233 -14.43 13.37 6.74
N ARG A 234 -15.44 12.63 6.26
CA ARG A 234 -16.81 13.16 6.12
C ARG A 234 -17.41 13.55 7.47
N GLY A 235 -17.21 12.73 8.50
CA GLY A 235 -17.65 13.03 9.87
C GLY A 235 -16.97 14.28 10.43
N MET A 236 -15.65 14.41 10.25
CA MET A 236 -14.90 15.62 10.62
C MET A 236 -15.40 16.87 9.88
N GLY A 237 -15.71 16.74 8.59
CA GLY A 237 -16.28 17.83 7.79
C GLY A 237 -17.65 18.30 8.31
N GLN A 238 -18.53 17.37 8.70
CA GLN A 238 -19.82 17.71 9.30
C GLN A 238 -19.66 18.44 10.64
N GLN A 239 -18.75 17.97 11.50
CA GLN A 239 -18.44 18.63 12.78
C GLN A 239 -17.88 20.05 12.56
N ALA A 240 -17.03 20.24 11.56
CA ALA A 240 -16.51 21.56 11.21
C ALA A 240 -17.64 22.51 10.75
N CYS A 241 -18.59 22.05 9.93
CA CYS A 241 -19.75 22.85 9.53
C CYS A 241 -20.64 23.22 10.73
N VAL A 242 -20.87 22.28 11.65
CA VAL A 242 -21.65 22.55 12.88
C VAL A 242 -20.93 23.58 13.74
N LEU A 243 -19.63 23.44 13.94
CA LEU A 243 -18.82 24.43 14.67
C LEU A 243 -18.87 25.79 13.98
N GLN A 244 -18.76 25.85 12.64
CA GLN A 244 -18.86 27.09 11.89
C GLN A 244 -20.23 27.75 12.07
N HIS A 245 -21.33 26.99 12.03
CA HIS A 245 -22.67 27.50 12.32
C HIS A 245 -22.81 27.99 13.76
N LEU A 246 -22.22 27.28 14.73
CA LEU A 246 -22.20 27.71 16.14
C LEU A 246 -21.39 28.98 16.32
N PHE A 247 -20.21 29.09 15.70
CA PHE A 247 -19.40 30.31 15.71
C PHE A 247 -20.12 31.47 15.02
N GLN A 248 -20.80 31.27 13.88
CA GLN A 248 -21.62 32.30 13.24
C GLN A 248 -22.81 32.74 14.14
N ARG A 249 -23.39 31.81 14.91
CA ARG A 249 -24.51 32.11 15.81
C ARG A 249 -24.04 32.82 17.10
N GLN A 250 -22.88 32.44 17.62
CA GLN A 250 -22.32 32.97 18.87
C GLN A 250 -21.55 34.27 18.63
N ASN A 251 -20.73 34.33 17.57
CA ASN A 251 -20.21 35.56 16.99
C ASN A 251 -21.19 36.09 15.96
N ARG A 252 -22.30 36.70 16.41
CA ARG A 252 -22.97 37.78 15.63
C ARG A 252 -22.02 38.99 15.46
N LEU A 253 -20.77 38.78 15.09
CA LEU A 253 -19.98 39.78 14.41
C LEU A 253 -20.71 39.99 13.09
N ARG A 254 -21.56 41.02 13.08
CA ARG A 254 -21.99 41.69 11.85
C ARG A 254 -20.70 41.98 11.08
N GLU A 255 -20.37 41.13 10.13
CA GLU A 255 -19.53 41.53 9.02
C GLU A 255 -20.37 42.56 8.26
N ARG A 256 -20.35 43.81 8.74
CA ARG A 256 -20.70 44.96 7.90
C ARG A 256 -19.62 44.95 6.84
N ILE A 257 -19.92 44.33 5.72
CA ILE A 257 -19.29 44.67 4.45
C ILE A 257 -19.65 46.15 4.23
N SER A 258 -18.83 47.02 4.77
CA SER A 258 -18.90 48.45 4.54
C SER A 258 -18.46 48.64 3.10
N SER A 259 -19.41 48.99 2.24
CA SER A 259 -19.19 49.36 0.84
C SER A 259 -18.45 50.70 0.66
N LYS A 260 -17.75 51.19 1.69
CA LYS A 260 -16.83 52.33 1.56
C LYS A 260 -15.42 51.78 1.46
N GLY A 261 -14.86 51.92 0.26
CA GLY A 261 -13.59 51.37 -0.17
C GLY A 261 -12.42 51.69 0.75
N LEU A 262 -11.38 50.88 0.60
CA LEU A 262 -10.04 51.20 1.09
C LEU A 262 -9.67 52.62 0.62
N HIS A 263 -9.52 53.51 1.59
CA HIS A 263 -8.70 54.71 1.49
C HIS A 263 -7.45 54.50 2.34
#